data_AF-A0A6I1MP33-F1
#
_entry.id   AF-A0A6I1MP33-F1
#
_cell.length_a   1.000
_cell.length_b   1.000
_cell.length_c   1.000
_cell.angle_alpha   90.00
_cell.angle_beta   90.00
_cell.angle_gamma   90.00
#
_symmetry.space_group_name_H-M   'P 1'
#
loop_
_entity.id
_entity.type
_entity.pdbx_description
1 polymer ?
#
loop_
_entity_poly.entity_id
_entity_poly.type
_entity_poly.pdbx_seq_one_letter_code
_entity_poly.pdbx_strand_id
1 'polypeptide(L)'
;MKEKILNFFIKSIFLLISVIIGALIYKLIIKDCINIFITINLNVKKGIIIYNFFKLTTVMMIYSSFLILLRKKTCKFFKIFIAILYIGTMILLLFARFKIDRGFNLNPVQAFYTLHNKRDMMYFIGNIVFFMPIGYMLRKDNIFKVIILSISLELNIELLQYVFKRGYFDLSDIFINMIGIFIAYLT
;
A
#
# COMPACT_ATOMS: atom_id res chain seq x y z
N MET A 1 5.51 -29.99 -24.05
CA MET A 1 6.41 -28.84 -24.37
C MET A 1 5.63 -27.60 -24.81
N LYS A 2 4.70 -27.72 -25.78
CA LYS A 2 3.86 -26.62 -26.28
C LYS A 2 3.12 -25.81 -25.20
N GLU A 3 2.48 -26.45 -24.22
CA GLU A 3 1.74 -25.72 -23.16
C GLU A 3 2.65 -24.89 -22.23
N LYS A 4 3.86 -25.36 -21.93
CA LYS A 4 4.82 -24.59 -21.12
C LYS A 4 5.29 -23.34 -21.87
N ILE A 5 5.53 -23.48 -23.17
CA ILE A 5 5.92 -22.39 -24.06
C ILE A 5 4.79 -21.35 -24.18
N LEU A 6 3.56 -21.81 -24.43
CA LEU A 6 2.39 -20.94 -24.50
C LEU A 6 2.17 -20.18 -23.17
N ASN A 7 2.27 -20.87 -22.03
CA ASN A 7 2.16 -20.23 -20.72
C ASN A 7 3.27 -19.20 -20.46
N PHE A 8 4.48 -19.44 -20.96
CA PHE A 8 5.56 -18.46 -20.89
C PHE A 8 5.23 -17.20 -21.69
N PHE A 9 4.82 -17.34 -22.96
CA PHE A 9 4.42 -16.19 -23.79
C PHE A 9 3.27 -15.39 -23.18
N ILE A 10 2.24 -16.07 -22.68
CA ILE A 10 1.11 -15.42 -22.00
C ILE A 10 1.59 -14.62 -20.79
N LYS A 11 2.45 -15.20 -19.94
CA LYS A 11 3.01 -14.52 -18.76
C LYS A 11 3.84 -13.29 -19.15
N SER A 12 4.59 -13.35 -20.24
CA SER A 12 5.39 -12.24 -20.76
C SER A 12 4.52 -11.11 -21.32
N ILE A 13 3.44 -11.44 -22.05
CA ILE A 13 2.47 -10.45 -22.54
C ILE A 13 1.82 -9.71 -21.36
N PHE A 14 1.38 -10.43 -20.33
CA PHE A 14 0.81 -9.80 -19.14
C PHE A 14 1.81 -8.95 -18.37
N LEU A 15 3.08 -9.33 -18.36
CA LEU A 15 4.13 -8.50 -17.78
C LEU A 15 4.24 -7.17 -18.53
N LEU A 16 4.28 -7.19 -19.88
CA LEU A 16 4.33 -5.97 -20.69
C LEU A 16 3.10 -5.07 -20.46
N ILE A 17 1.90 -5.66 -20.42
CA ILE A 17 0.67 -4.94 -20.12
C ILE A 17 0.73 -4.31 -18.72
N SER A 18 1.22 -5.05 -17.73
CA SER A 18 1.37 -4.54 -16.34
C SER A 18 2.37 -3.39 -16.24
N VAL A 19 3.42 -3.37 -17.07
CA VAL A 19 4.38 -2.26 -17.13
C VAL A 19 3.69 -1.00 -17.65
N ILE A 20 2.88 -1.11 -18.70
CA ILE A 20 2.17 0.04 -19.29
C ILE A 20 1.13 0.57 -18.31
N ILE A 21 0.25 -0.31 -17.82
CA ILE A 21 -0.82 0.08 -16.87
C ILE A 21 -0.23 0.58 -15.56
N GLY A 22 0.78 -0.10 -15.03
CA GLY A 22 1.46 0.31 -13.79
C GLY A 22 2.18 1.64 -13.92
N ALA A 23 2.78 1.94 -15.07
CA ALA A 23 3.37 3.26 -15.33
C ALA A 23 2.31 4.36 -15.40
N LEU A 24 1.13 4.08 -15.99
CA LEU A 24 0.00 5.02 -16.03
C LEU A 24 -0.55 5.29 -14.63
N ILE A 25 -0.87 4.24 -13.87
CA ILE A 25 -1.37 4.34 -12.49
C ILE A 25 -0.35 5.07 -11.61
N TYR A 26 0.95 4.76 -11.80
CA TYR A 26 2.01 5.44 -11.08
C TYR A 26 1.99 6.95 -11.35
N LYS A 27 1.88 7.36 -12.62
CA LYS A 27 1.90 8.77 -13.02
C LYS A 27 0.67 9.52 -12.54
N LEU A 28 -0.51 8.89 -12.56
CA LEU A 28 -1.79 9.55 -12.28
C LEU A 28 -2.12 9.62 -10.78
N ILE A 29 -1.75 8.60 -10.00
CA ILE A 29 -2.20 8.46 -8.61
C ILE A 29 -1.00 8.35 -7.67
N ILE A 30 -0.14 7.36 -7.89
CA ILE A 30 0.87 7.00 -6.88
C ILE A 30 1.92 8.09 -6.71
N LYS A 31 2.33 8.78 -7.77
CA LYS A 31 3.26 9.90 -7.68
C LYS A 31 2.70 11.02 -6.80
N ASP A 32 1.42 11.34 -6.96
CA ASP A 32 0.75 12.37 -6.15
C ASP A 32 0.63 11.90 -4.70
N CYS A 33 0.28 10.63 -4.46
CA CYS A 33 0.31 10.03 -3.13
C CYS A 33 1.71 10.12 -2.50
N ILE A 34 2.79 9.80 -3.22
CA ILE A 34 4.15 9.90 -2.68
C ILE A 34 4.48 11.34 -2.27
N ASN A 35 4.18 12.32 -3.13
CA ASN A 35 4.46 13.74 -2.85
C ASN A 35 3.69 14.24 -1.62
N ILE A 36 2.48 13.71 -1.43
CA ILE A 36 1.64 14.04 -0.30
C ILE A 36 2.17 13.35 0.96
N PHE A 37 2.42 12.04 0.92
CA PHE A 37 2.82 11.25 2.09
C PHE A 37 4.26 11.49 2.53
N ILE A 38 5.20 11.70 1.60
CA ILE A 38 6.63 11.86 1.91
C ILE A 38 6.99 13.34 1.85
N THR A 39 7.20 13.95 3.01
CA THR A 39 7.59 15.37 3.15
C THR A 39 9.11 15.57 3.19
N ILE A 40 9.90 14.51 3.13
CA ILE A 40 11.37 14.60 3.08
C ILE A 40 11.75 15.38 1.81
N ASN A 41 12.72 16.30 1.95
CA ASN A 41 13.30 16.99 0.81
C ASN A 41 13.98 15.95 -0.11
N LEU A 42 13.26 15.54 -1.15
CA LEU A 42 13.70 14.54 -2.13
C LEU A 42 14.74 15.18 -3.04
N ASN A 43 15.91 15.52 -2.47
CA ASN A 43 17.10 15.90 -3.23
C ASN A 43 17.27 14.91 -4.38
N VAL A 44 17.61 15.45 -5.56
CA VAL A 44 17.48 14.79 -6.86
C VAL A 44 17.84 13.30 -6.83
N LYS A 45 18.98 12.92 -6.24
CA LYS A 45 19.44 11.52 -6.20
C LYS A 45 18.62 10.58 -5.29
N LYS A 46 18.25 10.99 -4.07
CA LYS A 46 17.48 10.13 -3.14
C LYS A 46 16.01 10.00 -3.59
N GLY A 47 15.45 11.07 -4.16
CA GLY A 47 14.12 11.07 -4.74
C GLY A 47 13.95 10.05 -5.84
N ILE A 48 14.88 10.01 -6.79
CA ILE A 48 14.84 9.09 -7.94
C ILE A 48 14.74 7.62 -7.50
N ILE A 49 15.51 7.22 -6.48
CA ILE A 49 15.50 5.83 -5.99
C ILE A 49 14.13 5.47 -5.41
N ILE A 50 13.56 6.35 -4.58
CA ILE A 50 12.25 6.14 -3.95
C ILE A 50 11.16 6.04 -5.02
N TYR A 51 11.11 7.00 -5.95
CA TYR A 51 10.15 6.99 -7.05
C TYR A 51 10.22 5.72 -7.91
N ASN A 52 11.42 5.27 -8.26
CA ASN A 52 11.60 4.04 -9.03
C ASN A 52 11.19 2.79 -8.23
N PHE A 53 11.43 2.78 -6.92
CA PHE A 53 10.99 1.71 -6.04
C PHE A 53 9.45 1.59 -6.03
N PHE A 54 8.74 2.70 -5.81
CA PHE A 54 7.28 2.71 -5.88
C PHE A 54 6.73 2.36 -7.27
N LYS A 55 7.40 2.79 -8.34
CA LYS A 55 7.01 2.40 -9.70
C LYS A 55 7.17 0.90 -9.95
N LEU A 56 8.24 0.30 -9.42
CA LEU A 56 8.45 -1.14 -9.52
C LEU A 56 7.37 -1.90 -8.75
N THR A 57 7.06 -1.48 -7.52
CA THR A 57 6.07 -2.15 -6.69
C THR A 57 4.68 -2.11 -7.32
N THR A 58 4.26 -0.98 -7.89
CA THR A 58 2.95 -0.86 -8.54
C THR A 58 2.83 -1.81 -9.74
N VAL A 59 3.84 -1.85 -10.61
CA VAL A 59 3.89 -2.77 -11.76
C VAL A 59 3.81 -4.22 -11.30
N MET A 60 4.59 -4.61 -10.29
CA MET A 60 4.62 -5.99 -9.79
C MET A 60 3.31 -6.39 -9.10
N MET A 61 2.66 -5.48 -8.39
CA MET A 61 1.35 -5.71 -7.77
C MET A 61 0.27 -5.92 -8.83
N ILE A 62 0.25 -5.11 -9.90
CA ILE A 62 -0.68 -5.27 -11.04
C ILE A 62 -0.39 -6.57 -11.80
N TYR A 63 0.87 -6.93 -11.99
CA TYR A 63 1.22 -8.20 -12.60
C TYR A 63 0.71 -9.38 -11.76
N SER A 64 0.86 -9.30 -10.44
CA SER A 64 0.38 -10.32 -9.52
C SER A 64 -1.15 -10.47 -9.53
N SER A 65 -1.89 -9.36 -9.64
CA SER A 65 -3.35 -9.40 -9.72
C SER A 65 -3.82 -10.02 -11.04
N PHE A 66 -3.17 -9.74 -12.17
CA PHE A 66 -3.45 -10.44 -13.43
C PHE A 66 -3.20 -11.95 -13.34
N LEU A 67 -2.09 -12.37 -12.73
CA LEU A 67 -1.78 -13.79 -12.56
C LEU A 67 -2.82 -14.50 -11.68
N ILE A 68 -3.32 -13.83 -10.64
CA ILE A 68 -4.39 -14.33 -9.76
C ILE A 68 -5.72 -14.44 -10.52
N LEU A 69 -6.12 -13.40 -11.25
CA LEU A 69 -7.36 -13.37 -12.05
C LEU A 69 -7.40 -14.51 -13.08
N LEU A 70 -6.27 -14.81 -13.69
CA LEU A 70 -6.14 -15.87 -14.69
C LEU A 70 -5.82 -17.24 -14.09
N ARG A 71 -5.90 -17.36 -12.76
CA ARG A 71 -5.63 -18.59 -11.98
C ARG A 71 -4.28 -19.25 -12.35
N LYS A 72 -3.28 -18.45 -12.74
CA LYS A 72 -1.96 -18.95 -13.14
C LYS A 72 -1.11 -19.22 -11.91
N LYS A 73 -0.41 -20.37 -11.91
CA LYS A 73 0.51 -20.74 -10.82
C LYS A 73 1.71 -19.79 -10.77
N THR A 74 2.03 -19.35 -9.55
CA THR A 74 3.19 -18.54 -9.19
C THR A 74 4.11 -19.30 -8.25
N CYS A 75 5.43 -19.11 -8.38
CA CYS A 75 6.40 -19.73 -7.49
C CYS A 75 6.44 -19.02 -6.13
N LYS A 76 6.89 -19.74 -5.09
CA LYS A 76 6.99 -19.22 -3.72
C LYS A 76 7.92 -17.99 -3.65
N PHE A 77 9.05 -18.04 -4.34
CA PHE A 77 10.01 -16.93 -4.39
C PHE A 77 9.41 -15.64 -4.94
N PHE A 78 8.58 -15.73 -5.97
CA PHE A 78 7.91 -14.56 -6.54
C PHE A 78 6.93 -13.91 -5.54
N LYS A 79 6.19 -14.72 -4.78
CA LYS A 79 5.29 -14.21 -3.73
C LYS A 79 6.07 -13.53 -2.60
N ILE A 80 7.19 -14.13 -2.17
CA ILE A 80 8.08 -13.54 -1.17
C ILE A 80 8.65 -12.21 -1.67
N PHE A 81 9.08 -12.16 -2.93
CA PHE A 81 9.59 -10.94 -3.55
C PHE A 81 8.54 -9.81 -3.55
N ILE A 82 7.29 -10.11 -3.95
CA ILE A 82 6.20 -9.11 -3.88
C ILE A 82 5.94 -8.67 -2.45
N ALA A 83 5.93 -9.60 -1.49
CA ALA A 83 5.72 -9.27 -0.08
C ALA A 83 6.81 -8.32 0.45
N ILE A 84 8.08 -8.56 0.11
CA ILE A 84 9.20 -7.67 0.48
C ILE A 84 9.03 -6.29 -0.13
N LEU A 85 8.67 -6.21 -1.42
CA LEU A 85 8.39 -4.94 -2.09
C LEU A 85 7.26 -4.17 -1.39
N TYR A 86 6.15 -4.86 -1.08
CA TYR A 86 5.00 -4.27 -0.40
C TYR A 86 5.35 -3.77 1.01
N ILE A 87 6.00 -4.61 1.82
CA ILE A 87 6.43 -4.22 3.17
C ILE A 87 7.38 -3.02 3.11
N GLY A 88 8.32 -3.02 2.16
CA GLY A 88 9.21 -1.88 1.92
C GLY A 88 8.44 -0.59 1.58
N THR A 89 7.40 -0.66 0.75
CA THR A 89 6.56 0.51 0.46
C THR A 89 5.79 1.00 1.67
N MET A 90 5.24 0.09 2.48
CA MET A 90 4.50 0.47 3.69
C MET A 90 5.42 1.15 4.70
N ILE A 91 6.63 0.61 4.93
CA ILE A 91 7.61 1.23 5.83
C ILE A 91 7.97 2.64 5.34
N LEU A 92 8.21 2.82 4.04
CA LEU A 92 8.52 4.13 3.48
C LEU A 92 7.33 5.10 3.63
N LEU A 93 6.11 4.69 3.29
CA LEU A 93 4.93 5.57 3.38
C LEU A 93 4.61 5.97 4.82
N LEU A 94 4.75 5.05 5.77
CA LEU A 94 4.39 5.27 7.17
C LEU A 94 5.47 6.05 7.92
N PHE A 95 6.75 5.72 7.74
CA PHE A 95 7.84 6.29 8.55
C PHE A 95 8.63 7.41 7.89
N ALA A 96 8.49 7.63 6.57
CA ALA A 96 9.13 8.76 5.89
C ALA A 96 8.35 10.07 6.02
N ARG A 97 7.23 10.08 6.75
CA ARG A 97 6.52 11.32 7.14
C ARG A 97 7.40 12.11 8.12
N PHE A 98 7.66 13.38 7.80
CA PHE A 98 8.30 14.32 8.73
C PHE A 98 7.20 15.16 9.39
N LYS A 99 6.83 14.82 10.64
CA LYS A 99 6.03 15.68 11.52
C LYS A 99 6.89 16.04 12.72
N ILE A 100 7.11 17.33 12.94
CA ILE A 100 7.98 17.88 14.01
C ILE A 100 7.24 17.85 15.36
N ASP A 101 5.91 17.96 15.32
CA ASP A 101 5.06 18.02 16.50
C ASP A 101 4.53 16.65 16.93
N ARG A 102 4.42 16.46 18.24
CA ARG A 102 3.79 15.30 18.87
C ARG A 102 2.41 15.68 19.37
N GLY A 103 1.48 14.75 19.24
CA GLY A 103 0.20 14.85 19.89
C GLY A 103 -0.61 13.57 19.73
N PHE A 104 -1.75 13.56 20.40
CA PHE A 104 -2.75 12.52 20.27
C PHE A 104 -3.94 13.12 19.55
N ASN A 105 -4.32 12.49 18.44
CA ASN A 105 -5.62 12.70 17.85
C ASN A 105 -6.50 11.51 18.20
N LEU A 106 -7.41 11.72 19.15
CA LEU A 106 -8.32 10.68 19.63
C LEU A 106 -9.71 10.79 18.98
N ASN A 107 -9.91 11.67 18.00
CA ASN A 107 -11.18 11.76 17.30
C ASN A 107 -11.17 10.81 16.08
N PRO A 108 -11.88 9.67 16.12
CA PRO A 108 -11.83 8.66 15.07
C PRO A 108 -12.46 9.13 13.75
N VAL A 109 -13.32 10.15 13.80
CA VAL A 109 -14.05 10.66 12.63
C VAL A 109 -13.39 11.94 12.08
N GLN A 110 -12.32 12.44 12.71
CA GLN A 110 -11.69 13.70 12.30
C GLN A 110 -11.31 13.72 10.82
N ALA A 111 -10.74 12.63 10.32
CA ALA A 111 -10.33 12.55 8.93
C ALA A 111 -11.50 12.68 7.93
N PHE A 112 -12.73 12.33 8.32
CA PHE A 112 -13.93 12.53 7.48
C PHE A 112 -14.36 14.00 7.44
N TYR A 113 -14.24 14.72 8.56
CA TYR A 113 -14.58 16.14 8.63
C TYR A 113 -13.58 17.01 7.87
N THR A 114 -12.35 16.55 7.69
CA THR A 114 -11.30 17.28 6.96
C THR A 114 -11.28 17.01 5.45
N LEU A 115 -12.27 16.30 4.88
CA LEU A 115 -12.36 15.97 3.45
C LEU A 115 -12.70 17.16 2.53
N HIS A 116 -12.32 18.39 2.89
CA HIS A 116 -12.60 19.58 2.09
C HIS A 116 -11.56 19.85 1.00
N ASN A 117 -10.33 19.38 1.19
CA ASN A 117 -9.22 19.64 0.27
C ASN A 117 -8.80 18.38 -0.51
N LYS A 118 -8.35 18.58 -1.76
CA LYS A 118 -7.84 17.50 -2.62
C LYS A 118 -6.72 16.68 -1.97
N ARG A 119 -5.86 17.34 -1.18
CA ARG A 119 -4.75 16.69 -0.47
C ARG A 119 -5.27 15.68 0.56
N ASP A 120 -6.25 16.06 1.35
CA ASP A 120 -6.80 15.24 2.43
C ASP A 120 -7.61 14.08 1.86
N MET A 121 -8.34 14.30 0.76
CA MET A 121 -8.98 13.21 -0.01
C MET A 121 -7.95 12.20 -0.54
N MET A 122 -6.83 12.65 -1.09
CA MET A 122 -5.77 11.76 -1.58
C MET A 122 -5.09 10.99 -0.45
N TYR A 123 -4.92 11.59 0.73
CA TYR A 123 -4.48 10.86 1.93
C TYR A 123 -5.47 9.78 2.33
N PHE A 124 -6.76 10.12 2.42
CA PHE A 124 -7.83 9.20 2.78
C PHE A 124 -7.88 7.98 1.83
N ILE A 125 -7.94 8.25 0.52
CA ILE A 125 -7.98 7.20 -0.51
C ILE A 125 -6.67 6.40 -0.51
N GLY A 126 -5.53 7.06 -0.35
CA GLY A 126 -4.22 6.41 -0.30
C GLY A 126 -4.13 5.40 0.83
N ASN A 127 -4.50 5.80 2.06
CA ASN A 127 -4.54 4.94 3.22
C ASN A 127 -5.41 3.68 2.96
N ILE A 128 -6.64 3.85 2.43
CA ILE A 128 -7.50 2.71 2.08
C ILE A 128 -6.80 1.76 1.09
N VAL A 129 -6.30 2.29 -0.02
CA VAL A 129 -5.73 1.48 -1.11
C VAL A 129 -4.45 0.77 -0.68
N PHE A 130 -3.61 1.40 0.13
CA PHE A 130 -2.34 0.80 0.58
C PHE A 130 -2.52 -0.35 1.57
N PHE A 131 -3.62 -0.36 2.33
CA PHE A 131 -3.92 -1.42 3.30
C PHE A 131 -4.80 -2.56 2.74
N MET A 132 -5.43 -2.39 1.57
CA MET A 132 -6.17 -3.46 0.89
C MET A 132 -5.39 -4.78 0.72
N PRO A 133 -4.09 -4.79 0.32
CA PRO A 133 -3.34 -6.04 0.17
C PRO A 133 -3.30 -6.89 1.45
N ILE A 134 -3.26 -6.27 2.64
CA ILE A 134 -3.30 -6.98 3.93
C ILE A 134 -4.65 -7.67 4.09
N GLY A 135 -5.76 -6.97 3.82
CA GLY A 135 -7.11 -7.54 3.87
C GLY A 135 -7.28 -8.75 2.96
N TYR A 136 -6.80 -8.64 1.73
CA TYR A 136 -6.84 -9.76 0.78
C TYR A 136 -6.04 -10.99 1.26
N MET A 137 -4.90 -10.78 1.94
CA MET A 137 -4.13 -11.88 2.52
C MET A 137 -4.88 -12.58 3.65
N LEU A 138 -5.65 -11.83 4.43
CA LEU A 138 -6.41 -12.31 5.57
C LEU A 138 -7.80 -12.87 5.19
N ARG A 139 -8.25 -12.79 3.93
CA ARG A 139 -9.60 -13.19 3.49
C ARG A 139 -10.03 -14.62 3.83
N LYS A 140 -9.06 -15.51 4.12
CA LYS A 140 -9.32 -16.91 4.50
C LYS A 140 -9.39 -17.12 6.01
N ASP A 141 -9.00 -16.13 6.79
CA ASP A 141 -9.08 -16.15 8.24
C ASP A 141 -10.50 -15.78 8.71
N ASN A 142 -10.83 -16.19 9.93
CA ASN A 142 -12.08 -15.83 10.59
C ASN A 142 -12.13 -14.31 10.85
N ILE A 143 -13.30 -13.69 10.67
CA ILE A 143 -13.53 -12.25 10.86
C ILE A 143 -13.05 -11.75 12.23
N PHE A 144 -13.27 -12.51 13.30
CA PHE A 144 -12.77 -12.15 14.64
C PHE A 144 -11.24 -12.06 14.68
N LYS A 145 -10.56 -13.01 14.03
CA LYS A 145 -9.10 -13.01 13.94
C LYS A 145 -8.61 -11.84 13.10
N VAL A 146 -9.30 -11.50 12.01
CA VAL A 146 -8.98 -10.33 11.17
C VAL A 146 -9.15 -9.03 11.95
N ILE A 147 -10.25 -8.87 12.69
CA ILE A 147 -10.48 -7.69 13.54
C ILE A 147 -9.33 -7.52 14.54
N ILE A 148 -8.99 -8.58 15.28
CA ILE A 148 -7.93 -8.53 16.30
C ILE A 148 -6.57 -8.23 15.66
N LEU A 149 -6.23 -8.89 14.55
CA LEU A 149 -4.96 -8.68 13.85
C LEU A 149 -4.86 -7.26 13.30
N SER A 150 -5.90 -6.76 12.63
CA SER A 150 -5.91 -5.42 12.05
C SER A 150 -5.79 -4.35 13.13
N ILE A 151 -6.60 -4.41 14.18
CA ILE A 151 -6.52 -3.46 15.30
C ILE A 151 -5.13 -3.49 15.95
N SER A 152 -4.61 -4.69 16.22
CA SER A 152 -3.27 -4.83 16.81
C SER A 152 -2.20 -4.23 15.90
N LEU A 153 -2.25 -4.50 14.59
CA LEU A 153 -1.26 -4.03 13.62
C LEU A 153 -1.29 -2.50 13.52
N GLU A 154 -2.47 -1.90 13.36
CA GLU A 154 -2.64 -0.45 13.26
C GLU A 154 -2.22 0.28 14.55
N LEU A 155 -2.63 -0.23 15.73
CA LEU A 155 -2.19 0.34 17.01
C LEU A 155 -0.67 0.31 17.17
N ASN A 156 -0.03 -0.78 16.76
CA ASN A 156 1.43 -0.89 16.79
C ASN A 156 2.09 0.09 15.81
N ILE A 157 1.53 0.31 14.62
CA ILE A 157 2.06 1.30 13.66
C ILE A 157 2.03 2.70 14.26
N GLU A 158 0.87 3.15 14.76
CA GLU A 158 0.72 4.48 15.35
C GLU A 158 1.61 4.66 16.58
N LEU A 159 1.69 3.62 17.44
CA LEU A 159 2.54 3.65 18.62
C LEU A 159 4.03 3.73 18.24
N LEU A 160 4.47 2.98 17.23
CA LEU A 160 5.85 3.07 16.72
C LEU A 160 6.12 4.46 16.13
N GLN A 161 5.20 5.03 15.34
CA GLN A 161 5.35 6.38 14.80
C GLN A 161 5.44 7.44 15.90
N TYR A 162 4.65 7.30 16.97
CA TYR A 162 4.72 8.15 18.15
C TYR A 162 6.08 8.02 18.87
N VAL A 163 6.53 6.80 19.15
CA VAL A 163 7.81 6.52 19.84
C VAL A 163 9.01 7.01 19.03
N PHE A 164 9.03 6.77 17.72
CA PHE A 164 10.10 7.21 16.82
C PHE A 164 10.01 8.69 16.43
N LYS A 165 9.05 9.44 16.97
CA LYS A 165 8.84 10.87 16.69
C LYS A 165 8.65 11.14 15.19
N ARG A 166 7.93 10.24 14.51
CA ARG A 166 7.62 10.32 13.07
C ARG A 166 6.18 10.74 12.80
N GLY A 167 5.34 10.85 13.84
CA GLY A 167 3.94 11.22 13.68
C GLY A 167 3.20 11.51 14.98
N TYR A 168 1.90 11.79 14.82
CA TYR A 168 0.90 11.81 15.87
C TYR A 168 0.40 10.38 16.05
N PHE A 169 -0.09 10.04 17.24
CA PHE A 169 -0.93 8.86 17.40
C PHE A 169 -2.34 9.26 16.96
N ASP A 170 -2.78 8.80 15.79
CA ASP A 170 -4.02 9.23 15.16
C ASP A 170 -5.02 8.08 15.04
N LEU A 171 -6.08 8.12 15.86
CA LEU A 171 -7.15 7.14 15.80
C LEU A 171 -7.85 7.17 14.44
N SER A 172 -7.97 8.33 13.78
CA SER A 172 -8.65 8.40 12.49
C SER A 172 -7.88 7.69 11.38
N ASP A 173 -6.54 7.69 11.40
CA ASP A 173 -5.72 6.90 10.48
C ASP A 173 -5.96 5.40 10.68
N ILE A 174 -6.05 4.93 11.94
CA ILE A 174 -6.40 3.53 12.28
C ILE A 174 -7.74 3.13 11.65
N PHE A 175 -8.78 3.96 11.81
CA PHE A 175 -10.10 3.68 11.25
C PHE A 175 -10.09 3.58 9.72
N ILE A 176 -9.38 4.49 9.04
CA ILE A 176 -9.29 4.50 7.57
C ILE A 176 -8.52 3.27 7.05
N ASN A 177 -7.40 2.94 7.69
CA ASN A 177 -6.61 1.77 7.31
C ASN A 177 -7.43 0.49 7.51
N MET A 178 -8.16 0.39 8.64
CA MET A 178 -9.09 -0.71 8.89
C MET A 178 -10.15 -0.83 7.79
N ILE A 179 -10.75 0.27 7.33
CA ILE A 179 -11.71 0.25 6.20
C ILE A 179 -11.06 -0.38 4.96
N GLY A 180 -9.83 0.01 4.62
CA GLY A 180 -9.07 -0.59 3.52
C GLY A 180 -8.88 -2.09 3.67
N ILE A 181 -8.51 -2.56 4.86
CA ILE A 181 -8.36 -3.98 5.17
C ILE A 181 -9.71 -4.71 5.01
N PHE A 182 -10.80 -4.18 5.57
CA PHE A 182 -12.10 -4.85 5.53
C PHE A 182 -12.70 -4.91 4.12
N ILE A 183 -12.56 -3.84 3.31
CA ILE A 183 -13.03 -3.86 1.91
C ILE A 183 -12.38 -5.03 1.16
N ALA A 184 -11.06 -5.19 1.28
CA ALA A 184 -10.34 -6.25 0.60
C ALA A 184 -10.51 -7.65 1.22
N TYR A 185 -10.79 -7.73 2.51
CA TYR A 185 -11.12 -9.00 3.20
C TYR A 185 -12.43 -9.59 2.67
N LEU A 186 -13.41 -8.75 2.36
CA LEU A 186 -14.74 -9.16 1.89
C LEU A 186 -14.78 -9.49 0.38
N THR A 187 -13.67 -9.37 -0.35
CA THR A 187 -13.58 -9.60 -1.81
C THR A 187 -12.95 -10.95 -2.18
#